data_AF-A0A1T1E0T8-F1
#
_entry.id   AF-A0A1T1E0T8-F1
#
_cell.length_a   1.000
_cell.length_b   1.000
_cell.length_c   1.000
_cell.angle_alpha   90.00
_cell.angle_beta   90.00
_cell.angle_gamma   90.00
#
_symmetry.space_group_name_H-M   'P 1'
#
loop_
_entity.id
_entity.type
_entity.pdbx_description
1 polymer ?
#
loop_
_entity_poly.entity_id
_entity_poly.type
_entity_poly.pdbx_seq_one_letter_code
_entity_poly.pdbx_strand_id
1 'polypeptide(L)'
;MQYLELKFPVHGKSIPADHGYKLYSALCKQEKIIHETEALSICGISGIPDKNRTLHLNVASKLRIRASQSLLPHLLKLAGKSLELSQDKIRLGIPTINLLKPHKTLYSRLVTIKGYTEEDAFLKSVQDKLQKLEVSCEVLLFRGRISENNQKIIRKTIRIHDKEVVGFPVLLHNLTPEASILLQTQGLGGRRKMGCGHFVGIRV
;
A
#
# COMPACT_ATOMS: atom_id res chain seq x y z
N MET A 1 15.68 -13.91 -4.44
CA MET A 1 15.00 -13.27 -5.59
C MET A 1 14.95 -11.77 -5.35
N GLN A 2 15.52 -10.95 -6.22
CA GLN A 2 15.62 -9.50 -6.00
C GLN A 2 14.26 -8.81 -6.20
N TYR A 3 13.87 -7.94 -5.27
CA TYR A 3 12.67 -7.11 -5.36
C TYR A 3 13.03 -5.66 -5.70
N LEU A 4 12.18 -5.04 -6.51
CA LEU A 4 12.33 -3.67 -6.99
C LEU A 4 11.11 -2.84 -6.59
N GLU A 5 11.31 -1.53 -6.38
CA GLU A 5 10.26 -0.54 -6.28
C GLU A 5 10.22 0.30 -7.56
N LEU A 6 9.11 0.20 -8.29
CA LEU A 6 8.80 1.04 -9.44
C LEU A 6 7.93 2.21 -9.00
N LYS A 7 8.27 3.41 -9.44
CA LYS A 7 7.48 4.62 -9.21
C LYS A 7 7.16 5.29 -10.53
N PHE A 8 5.92 5.13 -10.98
CA PHE A 8 5.41 5.80 -12.17
C PHE A 8 4.93 7.20 -11.77
N PRO A 9 5.44 8.29 -12.37
CA PRO A 9 4.78 9.59 -12.32
C PRO A 9 3.33 9.45 -12.79
N VAL A 10 2.40 10.14 -12.14
CA VAL A 10 0.97 10.10 -12.50
C VAL A 10 0.53 11.49 -12.91
N HIS A 11 0.03 11.59 -14.14
CA HIS A 11 -0.55 12.82 -14.68
C HIS A 11 -2.08 12.70 -14.68
N GLY A 12 -2.76 13.72 -14.18
CA GLY A 12 -4.22 13.75 -14.07
C GLY A 12 -4.66 14.84 -13.09
N LYS A 13 -5.97 14.99 -12.91
CA LYS A 13 -6.54 15.98 -11.99
C LYS A 13 -6.74 15.41 -10.59
N SER A 14 -7.54 14.35 -10.50
CA SER A 14 -7.97 13.80 -9.22
C SER A 14 -8.32 12.33 -9.33
N ILE A 15 -8.30 11.63 -8.19
CA ILE A 15 -8.73 10.23 -8.06
C ILE A 15 -9.46 10.03 -6.73
N PRO A 16 -10.30 9.00 -6.58
CA PRO A 16 -10.90 8.66 -5.29
C PRO A 16 -9.84 8.35 -4.22
N ALA A 17 -10.07 8.75 -2.97
CA ALA A 17 -9.15 8.47 -1.86
C ALA A 17 -9.04 6.98 -1.51
N ASP A 18 -10.05 6.18 -1.87
CA ASP A 18 -10.16 4.74 -1.69
C ASP A 18 -9.94 3.95 -3.01
N HIS A 19 -9.19 4.53 -3.95
CA HIS A 19 -8.95 3.97 -5.28
C HIS A 19 -8.26 2.59 -5.35
N GLY A 20 -7.86 1.97 -4.22
CA GLY A 20 -7.03 0.77 -4.21
C GLY A 20 -7.56 -0.38 -5.08
N TYR A 21 -8.86 -0.68 -4.97
CA TYR A 21 -9.49 -1.72 -5.80
C TYR A 21 -9.64 -1.29 -7.28
N LYS A 22 -10.04 -0.03 -7.53
CA LYS A 22 -10.21 0.49 -8.89
C LYS A 22 -8.89 0.53 -9.65
N LEU A 23 -7.83 0.94 -8.97
CA LEU A 23 -6.45 0.95 -9.47
C LEU A 23 -5.98 -0.45 -9.82
N TYR A 24 -6.17 -1.40 -8.90
CA TYR A 24 -5.87 -2.81 -9.17
C TYR A 24 -6.59 -3.32 -10.41
N SER A 25 -7.91 -3.12 -10.49
CA SER A 25 -8.72 -3.53 -11.64
C SER A 25 -8.24 -2.91 -12.95
N ALA A 26 -7.96 -1.61 -12.96
CA ALA A 26 -7.46 -0.90 -14.13
C ALA A 26 -6.08 -1.41 -14.58
N LEU A 27 -5.19 -1.73 -13.64
CA LEU A 27 -3.87 -2.29 -13.92
C LEU A 27 -3.97 -3.71 -14.51
N CYS A 28 -4.82 -4.57 -13.97
CA CYS A 28 -5.04 -5.91 -14.51
C CYS A 28 -5.61 -5.91 -15.93
N LYS A 29 -6.39 -4.88 -16.31
CA LYS A 29 -6.85 -4.71 -17.69
C LYS A 29 -5.72 -4.38 -18.67
N GLN A 30 -4.67 -3.72 -18.20
CA GLN A 30 -3.49 -3.41 -19.03
C GLN A 30 -2.53 -4.60 -19.11
N GLU A 31 -2.25 -5.24 -17.98
CA GLU A 31 -1.31 -6.36 -17.91
C GLU A 31 -1.85 -7.48 -17.00
N LYS A 32 -2.26 -8.59 -17.62
CA LYS A 32 -2.90 -9.73 -16.93
C LYS A 32 -2.01 -10.36 -15.86
N ILE A 33 -0.69 -10.35 -16.05
CA ILE A 33 0.28 -10.93 -15.10
C ILE A 33 0.14 -10.33 -13.69
N ILE A 34 -0.35 -9.09 -13.57
CA ILE A 34 -0.59 -8.43 -12.28
C ILE A 34 -1.65 -9.19 -11.47
N HIS A 35 -2.64 -9.77 -12.13
CA HIS A 35 -3.64 -10.63 -11.49
C HIS A 35 -3.04 -11.97 -11.07
N GLU A 36 -2.28 -12.60 -11.96
CA GLU A 36 -1.81 -13.99 -11.88
C GLU A 36 -0.65 -14.19 -10.90
N THR A 37 0.12 -13.15 -10.61
CA THR A 37 1.29 -13.24 -9.72
C THR A 37 0.99 -12.77 -8.30
N GLU A 38 1.59 -13.47 -7.33
CA GLU A 38 1.62 -13.04 -5.93
C GLU A 38 2.95 -12.34 -5.56
N ALA A 39 3.94 -12.34 -6.46
CA ALA A 39 5.24 -11.69 -6.23
C ALA A 39 5.19 -10.16 -6.48
N LEU A 40 4.05 -9.53 -6.19
CA LEU A 40 3.77 -8.11 -6.45
C LEU A 40 2.86 -7.51 -5.37
N SER A 41 3.11 -6.24 -5.06
CA SER A 41 2.23 -5.39 -4.26
C SER A 41 2.08 -4.00 -4.88
N ILE A 42 0.92 -3.40 -4.70
CA ILE A 42 0.59 -2.05 -5.18
C ILE A 42 0.33 -1.22 -3.92
N CYS A 43 1.10 -0.15 -3.72
CA CYS A 43 0.89 0.76 -2.60
C CYS A 43 -0.32 1.68 -2.82
N GLY A 44 -0.58 2.04 -4.08
CA GLY A 44 -1.52 3.08 -4.48
C GLY A 44 -0.81 4.29 -5.10
N ILE A 45 -1.58 5.36 -5.28
CA ILE A 45 -1.12 6.64 -5.83
C ILE A 45 -1.09 7.69 -4.70
N SER A 46 0.02 8.43 -4.61
CA SER A 46 0.13 9.58 -3.71
C SER A 46 -0.59 10.82 -4.27
N GLY A 47 -1.14 11.65 -3.37
CA GLY A 47 -1.80 12.90 -3.73
C GLY A 47 -2.15 13.71 -2.48
N ILE A 48 -2.74 14.88 -2.68
CA ILE A 48 -3.21 15.75 -1.59
C ILE A 48 -4.68 15.43 -1.32
N PRO A 49 -5.03 14.92 -0.13
CA PRO A 49 -6.41 14.61 0.20
C PRO A 49 -7.24 15.88 0.38
N ASP A 50 -8.49 15.85 -0.07
CA ASP A 50 -9.51 16.85 0.25
C ASP A 50 -10.52 16.32 1.28
N LYS A 51 -11.54 17.15 1.60
CA LYS A 51 -12.62 16.76 2.52
C LYS A 51 -13.67 15.85 1.87
N ASN A 52 -13.67 15.71 0.54
CA ASN A 52 -14.69 15.00 -0.23
C ASN A 52 -14.22 13.61 -0.69
N ARG A 53 -13.30 12.99 0.06
CA ARG A 53 -12.73 11.66 -0.25
C ARG A 53 -12.08 11.61 -1.64
N THR A 54 -11.47 12.69 -2.07
CA THR A 54 -10.72 12.81 -3.32
C THR A 54 -9.24 13.08 -3.00
N LEU A 55 -8.36 12.55 -3.84
CA LEU A 55 -6.93 12.86 -3.85
C LEU A 55 -6.64 13.70 -5.09
N HIS A 56 -6.25 14.95 -4.88
CA HIS A 56 -5.76 15.81 -5.94
C HIS A 56 -4.35 15.37 -6.33
N LEU A 57 -4.15 15.17 -7.63
CA LEU A 57 -2.86 14.79 -8.18
C LEU A 57 -2.02 16.03 -8.44
N ASN A 58 -0.71 15.89 -8.23
CA ASN A 58 0.26 16.95 -8.48
C ASN A 58 1.55 16.35 -9.07
N VAL A 59 2.56 17.18 -9.29
CA VAL A 59 3.84 16.76 -9.88
C VAL A 59 4.59 15.70 -9.05
N ALA A 60 4.29 15.56 -7.75
CA ALA A 60 4.86 14.56 -6.85
C ALA A 60 4.00 13.28 -6.76
N SER A 61 2.83 13.24 -7.40
CA SER A 61 1.96 12.06 -7.43
C SER A 61 2.60 10.91 -8.19
N LYS A 62 2.73 9.77 -7.51
CA LYS A 62 3.37 8.58 -8.06
C LYS A 62 2.56 7.33 -7.73
N LEU A 63 2.37 6.47 -8.73
CA LEU A 63 1.95 5.08 -8.53
C LEU A 63 3.18 4.27 -8.12
N ARG A 64 3.10 3.60 -6.97
CA ARG A 64 4.19 2.75 -6.48
C ARG A 64 3.80 1.27 -6.53
N ILE A 65 4.63 0.49 -7.20
CA ILE A 65 4.52 -0.97 -7.28
C ILE A 65 5.83 -1.57 -6.77
N ARG A 66 5.74 -2.60 -5.93
CA ARG A 66 6.88 -3.45 -5.61
C ARG A 66 6.67 -4.84 -6.16
N ALA A 67 7.68 -5.38 -6.80
CA ALA A 67 7.58 -6.67 -7.46
C ALA A 67 8.94 -7.36 -7.53
N SER A 68 8.93 -8.67 -7.74
CA SER A 68 10.15 -9.38 -8.11
C SER A 68 10.70 -8.84 -9.44
N GLN A 69 12.01 -8.84 -9.59
CA GLN A 69 12.69 -8.37 -10.80
C GLN A 69 12.20 -9.06 -12.08
N SER A 70 11.79 -10.33 -12.00
CA SER A 70 11.23 -11.08 -13.14
C SER A 70 9.99 -10.45 -13.76
N LEU A 71 9.23 -9.65 -13.00
CA LEU A 71 8.02 -8.97 -13.49
C LEU A 71 8.32 -7.64 -14.20
N LEU A 72 9.58 -7.17 -14.15
CA LEU A 72 9.96 -5.86 -14.68
C LEU A 72 9.57 -5.65 -16.16
N PRO A 73 9.83 -6.60 -17.10
CA PRO A 73 9.46 -6.40 -18.50
C PRO A 73 7.96 -6.17 -18.72
N HIS A 74 7.11 -6.81 -17.90
CA HIS A 74 5.67 -6.62 -17.96
C HIS A 74 5.24 -5.29 -17.36
N LEU A 75 5.81 -4.91 -16.21
CA LEU A 75 5.46 -3.65 -15.55
C LEU A 75 5.90 -2.43 -16.36
N LEU A 76 6.99 -2.52 -17.12
CA LEU A 76 7.43 -1.43 -18.01
C LEU A 76 6.41 -1.11 -19.12
N LYS A 77 5.59 -2.07 -19.53
CA LYS A 77 4.51 -1.84 -20.52
C LYS A 77 3.40 -0.91 -20.03
N LEU A 78 3.33 -0.67 -18.72
CA LEU A 78 2.42 0.31 -18.12
C LEU A 78 2.84 1.75 -18.40
N ALA A 79 4.12 2.00 -18.76
CA ALA A 79 4.59 3.34 -19.07
C ALA A 79 3.83 3.92 -20.27
N GLY A 80 3.36 5.16 -20.13
CA GLY A 80 2.57 5.86 -21.14
C GLY A 80 1.09 5.47 -21.20
N LYS A 81 0.67 4.39 -20.51
CA LYS A 81 -0.73 3.93 -20.51
C LYS A 81 -1.63 4.89 -19.73
N SER A 82 -2.89 4.92 -20.14
CA SER A 82 -3.95 5.64 -19.42
C SER A 82 -4.80 4.66 -18.62
N LEU A 83 -5.13 5.03 -17.38
CA LEU A 83 -6.00 4.27 -16.49
C LEU A 83 -7.24 5.10 -16.17
N GLU A 84 -8.38 4.43 -16.12
CA GLU A 84 -9.65 5.04 -15.73
C GLU A 84 -10.02 4.51 -14.33
N LEU A 85 -9.95 5.40 -13.34
CA LEU A 85 -10.22 5.06 -11.92
C LEU A 85 -11.53 5.68 -11.42
N SER A 86 -12.06 6.67 -12.13
CA SER A 86 -13.31 7.38 -11.84
C SER A 86 -13.74 8.09 -13.13
N GLN A 87 -14.40 9.24 -13.02
CA GLN A 87 -14.73 10.08 -14.19
C GLN A 87 -13.48 10.58 -14.90
N ASP A 88 -12.42 10.91 -14.15
CA ASP A 88 -11.15 11.36 -14.72
C ASP A 88 -10.22 10.19 -15.08
N LYS A 89 -9.56 10.32 -16.24
CA LYS A 89 -8.44 9.45 -16.66
C LYS A 89 -7.12 9.97 -16.11
N ILE A 90 -6.25 9.05 -15.75
CA ILE A 90 -4.85 9.34 -15.38
C ILE A 90 -3.92 8.70 -16.40
N ARG A 91 -2.74 9.29 -16.61
CA ARG A 91 -1.68 8.75 -17.47
C ARG A 91 -0.45 8.43 -16.64
N LEU A 92 0.13 7.26 -16.86
CA LEU A 92 1.38 6.83 -16.23
C LEU A 92 2.57 7.32 -17.06
N GLY A 93 3.53 7.96 -16.40
CA GLY A 93 4.82 8.33 -16.98
C GLY A 93 5.81 7.15 -17.00
N ILE A 94 7.04 7.44 -17.40
CA ILE A 94 8.14 6.46 -17.35
C ILE A 94 8.53 6.25 -15.87
N PRO A 95 8.57 4.99 -15.38
CA PRO A 95 8.88 4.74 -13.99
C PRO A 95 10.35 4.95 -13.67
N THR A 96 10.63 5.43 -12.47
CA THR A 96 11.96 5.23 -11.85
C THR A 96 11.97 3.87 -11.17
N ILE A 97 13.07 3.13 -11.30
CA ILE A 97 13.27 1.81 -10.70
C ILE A 97 14.32 1.92 -9.60
N ASN A 98 14.01 1.44 -8.40
CA ASN A 98 14.94 1.46 -7.29
C ASN A 98 15.00 0.11 -6.58
N LEU A 99 16.18 -0.23 -6.06
CA LEU A 99 16.31 -1.26 -5.04
C LEU A 99 15.62 -0.81 -3.75
N LEU A 100 15.10 -1.78 -3.00
CA LEU A 100 14.61 -1.54 -1.65
C LEU A 100 15.75 -1.11 -0.74
N LYS A 101 15.49 -0.14 0.12
CA LYS A 101 16.45 0.35 1.11
C LYS A 101 15.94 0.02 2.50
N PRO A 102 16.81 -0.38 3.44
CA PRO A 102 16.38 -0.64 4.80
C PRO A 102 15.98 0.67 5.50
N HIS A 103 15.00 0.57 6.39
CA HIS A 103 14.51 1.65 7.23
C HIS A 103 14.25 1.12 8.63
N LYS A 104 14.67 1.86 9.67
CA LYS A 104 14.36 1.56 11.07
C LYS A 104 12.86 1.64 11.37
N THR A 105 12.14 2.46 10.61
CA THR A 105 10.70 2.69 10.76
C THR A 105 9.99 2.44 9.44
N LEU A 106 8.98 1.57 9.47
CA LEU A 106 8.11 1.27 8.35
C LEU A 106 6.65 1.61 8.68
N TYR A 107 5.93 2.15 7.71
CA TYR A 107 4.52 2.47 7.84
C TYR A 107 3.69 1.88 6.72
N SER A 108 2.55 1.29 7.07
CA SER A 108 1.52 0.93 6.12
C SER A 108 0.24 1.70 6.41
N ARG A 109 -0.32 2.34 5.38
CA ARG A 109 -1.56 3.12 5.49
C ARG A 109 -2.75 2.29 5.94
N LEU A 110 -2.77 1.02 5.54
CA LEU A 110 -3.86 0.09 5.77
C LEU A 110 -3.30 -1.33 5.73
N VAL A 111 -3.47 -2.08 6.80
CA VAL A 111 -3.18 -3.51 6.88
C VAL A 111 -4.50 -4.23 7.16
N THR A 112 -4.80 -5.26 6.38
CA THR A 112 -6.04 -6.05 6.54
C THR A 112 -5.70 -7.48 6.90
N ILE A 113 -6.36 -8.03 7.93
CA ILE A 113 -6.22 -9.43 8.32
C ILE A 113 -7.63 -10.02 8.42
N LYS A 114 -7.87 -11.11 7.69
CA LYS A 114 -9.19 -11.76 7.63
C LYS A 114 -9.62 -12.22 9.03
N GLY A 115 -10.80 -11.80 9.46
CA GLY A 115 -11.38 -12.16 10.77
C GLY A 115 -10.96 -11.26 11.93
N TYR A 116 -10.08 -10.26 11.70
CA TYR A 116 -9.60 -9.38 12.75
C TYR A 116 -10.01 -7.93 12.43
N THR A 117 -11.18 -7.54 12.92
CA THR A 117 -11.75 -6.19 12.73
C THR A 117 -11.70 -5.32 13.97
N GLU A 118 -11.44 -5.93 15.13
CA GLU A 118 -11.31 -5.26 16.43
C GLU A 118 -9.85 -5.01 16.78
N GLU A 119 -9.59 -3.91 17.49
CA GLU A 119 -8.25 -3.34 17.72
C GLU A 119 -7.28 -4.33 18.38
N ASP A 120 -7.64 -4.86 19.55
CA ASP A 120 -6.75 -5.75 20.33
C ASP A 120 -6.49 -7.08 19.61
N ALA A 121 -7.54 -7.67 19.03
CA ALA A 121 -7.43 -8.89 18.26
C ALA A 121 -6.54 -8.69 17.03
N PHE A 122 -6.67 -7.55 16.35
CA PHE A 122 -5.84 -7.21 15.21
C PHE A 122 -4.37 -7.01 15.59
N LEU A 123 -4.09 -6.26 16.67
CA LEU A 123 -2.74 -6.04 17.15
C LEU A 123 -2.04 -7.37 17.47
N LYS A 124 -2.72 -8.25 18.21
CA LYS A 124 -2.22 -9.60 18.52
C LYS A 124 -1.93 -10.39 17.23
N SER A 125 -2.83 -10.33 16.25
CA SER A 125 -2.61 -11.01 14.97
C SER A 125 -1.41 -10.47 14.19
N VAL A 126 -1.13 -9.16 14.26
CA VAL A 126 0.08 -8.57 13.67
C VAL A 126 1.33 -9.09 14.37
N GLN A 127 1.34 -9.11 15.71
CA GLN A 127 2.45 -9.64 16.51
C GLN A 127 2.72 -11.11 16.22
N ASP A 128 1.68 -11.96 16.19
CA ASP A 128 1.79 -13.39 15.85
C ASP A 128 2.39 -13.60 14.45
N LYS A 129 2.03 -12.74 13.49
CA LYS A 129 2.57 -12.80 12.13
C LYS A 129 4.03 -12.36 12.07
N LEU A 130 4.41 -11.33 12.82
CA LEU A 130 5.80 -10.88 12.90
C LEU A 130 6.68 -11.94 13.58
N GLN A 131 6.20 -12.57 14.64
CA GLN A 131 6.89 -13.67 15.32
C GLN A 131 7.13 -14.84 14.38
N LYS A 132 6.14 -15.23 13.55
CA LYS A 132 6.30 -16.28 12.52
C LYS A 132 7.30 -15.93 11.42
N LEU A 133 7.58 -14.65 11.23
CA LEU A 133 8.61 -14.15 10.31
C LEU A 133 9.96 -13.93 11.02
N GLU A 134 10.06 -14.28 12.30
CA GLU A 134 11.24 -14.07 13.14
C GLU A 134 11.65 -12.59 13.20
N VAL A 135 10.68 -11.68 13.07
CA VAL A 135 10.89 -10.24 13.15
C VAL A 135 10.56 -9.74 14.55
N SER A 136 11.58 -9.23 15.25
CA SER A 136 11.42 -8.48 16.49
C SER A 136 11.37 -6.98 16.18
N CYS A 137 10.27 -6.33 16.52
CA CYS A 137 10.08 -4.88 16.36
C CYS A 137 8.94 -4.37 17.24
N GLU A 138 8.88 -3.05 17.43
CA GLU A 138 7.77 -2.40 18.10
C GLU A 138 6.62 -2.15 17.12
N VAL A 139 5.41 -2.51 17.51
CA VAL A 139 4.19 -2.34 16.69
C VAL A 139 3.32 -1.27 17.31
N LEU A 140 3.03 -0.22 16.53
CA LEU A 140 2.15 0.87 16.95
C LEU A 140 0.97 1.00 15.96
N LEU A 141 -0.23 1.08 16.52
CA LEU A 141 -1.44 1.44 15.79
C LEU A 141 -1.73 2.94 16.00
N PHE A 142 -2.11 3.64 14.94
CA PHE A 142 -2.33 5.09 15.01
C PHE A 142 -3.62 5.39 15.76
N ARG A 143 -3.55 6.25 16.78
CA ARG A 143 -4.73 6.80 17.47
C ARG A 143 -5.25 8.04 16.74
N GLY A 144 -6.58 8.21 16.70
CA GLY A 144 -7.21 9.40 16.10
C GLY A 144 -6.92 10.67 16.89
N ARG A 145 -7.28 11.84 16.32
CA ARG A 145 -7.34 13.08 17.12
C ARG A 145 -8.35 12.89 18.24
N ILE A 146 -8.01 13.40 19.42
CA ILE A 146 -8.85 13.40 20.61
C ILE A 146 -10.09 14.24 20.32
N SER A 147 -11.18 13.60 19.92
CA SER A 147 -12.51 14.11 20.19
C SER A 147 -12.90 13.58 21.56
N GLU A 148 -13.48 14.44 22.38
CA GLU A 148 -13.83 14.21 23.77
C GLU A 148 -14.42 12.80 23.97
N ASN A 149 -13.76 12.04 24.85
CA ASN A 149 -14.17 10.73 25.40
C ASN A 149 -13.94 9.42 24.64
N ASN A 150 -13.06 9.33 23.62
CA ASN A 150 -12.50 8.00 23.30
C ASN A 150 -11.25 8.06 22.39
N GLN A 151 -10.08 7.70 22.94
CA GLN A 151 -8.81 7.53 22.21
C GLN A 151 -8.82 6.30 21.28
N LYS A 152 -9.82 6.19 20.40
CA LYS A 152 -9.97 5.03 19.50
C LYS A 152 -8.89 5.03 18.42
N ILE A 153 -8.41 3.84 18.06
CA ILE A 153 -7.47 3.66 16.96
C ILE A 153 -8.15 4.06 15.66
N ILE A 154 -7.40 4.66 14.74
CA ILE A 154 -7.89 5.05 13.42
C ILE A 154 -8.21 3.78 12.63
N ARG A 155 -9.48 3.39 12.64
CA ARG A 155 -10.02 2.37 11.74
C ARG A 155 -10.08 2.94 10.33
N LYS A 156 -9.57 2.20 9.35
CA LYS A 156 -9.71 2.52 7.93
C LYS A 156 -10.39 1.40 7.19
N THR A 157 -11.01 1.75 6.08
CA THR A 157 -11.69 0.79 5.23
C THR A 157 -11.25 0.94 3.77
N ILE A 158 -11.36 -0.16 3.04
CA ILE A 158 -11.27 -0.21 1.59
C ILE A 158 -12.52 -0.89 1.06
N ARG A 159 -13.15 -0.28 0.06
CA ARG A 159 -14.28 -0.88 -0.64
C ARG A 159 -13.77 -1.76 -1.79
N ILE A 160 -14.20 -3.02 -1.80
CA ILE A 160 -13.89 -4.01 -2.82
C ILE A 160 -15.21 -4.54 -3.34
N HIS A 161 -15.57 -4.17 -4.57
CA HIS A 161 -16.95 -4.32 -5.06
C HIS A 161 -17.96 -3.70 -4.07
N ASP A 162 -18.87 -4.51 -3.54
CA ASP A 162 -19.90 -4.10 -2.59
C ASP A 162 -19.56 -4.43 -1.14
N LYS A 163 -18.34 -4.88 -0.88
CA LYS A 163 -17.88 -5.24 0.46
C LYS A 163 -16.92 -4.18 1.00
N GLU A 164 -17.17 -3.76 2.22
CA GLU A 164 -16.25 -2.93 2.99
C GLU A 164 -15.30 -3.83 3.79
N VAL A 165 -13.99 -3.67 3.57
CA VAL A 165 -12.97 -4.41 4.29
C VAL A 165 -12.26 -3.48 5.25
N VAL A 166 -12.23 -3.91 6.50
CA VAL A 166 -11.67 -3.16 7.62
C VAL A 166 -10.19 -3.49 7.78
N GLY A 167 -9.42 -2.48 8.16
CA GLY A 167 -8.04 -2.65 8.58
C GLY A 167 -7.53 -1.43 9.33
N PHE A 168 -6.26 -1.49 9.70
CA PHE A 168 -5.64 -0.49 10.56
C PHE A 168 -4.34 0.02 9.94
N PRO A 169 -4.02 1.33 10.09
CA PRO A 169 -2.69 1.83 9.83
C PRO A 169 -1.71 1.25 10.85
N VAL A 170 -0.57 0.74 10.38
CA VAL A 170 0.43 0.08 11.22
C VAL A 170 1.76 0.78 11.04
N LEU A 171 2.40 1.13 12.16
CA LEU A 171 3.78 1.60 12.23
C LEU A 171 4.61 0.49 12.90
N LEU A 172 5.75 0.17 12.29
CA LEU A 172 6.74 -0.77 12.81
C LEU A 172 8.02 0.02 13.07
N HIS A 173 8.55 -0.07 14.28
CA HIS A 173 9.72 0.68 14.72
C HIS A 173 10.82 -0.25 15.24
N ASN A 174 12.06 0.24 15.32
CA ASN A 174 13.23 -0.52 15.74
C ASN A 174 13.51 -1.78 14.89
N LEU A 175 13.26 -1.69 13.59
CA LEU A 175 13.55 -2.77 12.65
C LEU A 175 15.05 -2.88 12.34
N THR A 176 15.54 -4.13 12.30
CA THR A 176 16.83 -4.44 11.68
C THR A 176 16.77 -4.21 10.16
N PRO A 177 17.91 -4.00 9.48
CA PRO A 177 17.94 -3.87 8.03
C PRO A 177 17.28 -5.05 7.30
N GLU A 178 17.52 -6.27 7.76
CA GLU A 178 17.01 -7.51 7.17
C GLU A 178 15.49 -7.62 7.32
N ALA A 179 14.98 -7.40 8.54
CA ALA A 179 13.55 -7.39 8.82
C ALA A 179 12.83 -6.29 8.03
N SER A 180 13.46 -5.13 7.88
CA SER A 180 12.92 -4.02 7.09
C SER A 180 12.75 -4.41 5.62
N ILE A 181 13.76 -5.02 5.00
CA ILE A 181 13.67 -5.47 3.60
C ILE A 181 12.67 -6.60 3.45
N LEU A 182 12.63 -7.56 4.39
CA LEU A 182 11.68 -8.66 4.41
C LEU A 182 10.23 -8.14 4.41
N LEU A 183 9.90 -7.23 5.32
CA LEU A 183 8.56 -6.66 5.45
C LEU A 183 8.19 -5.73 4.28
N GLN A 184 9.16 -5.02 3.70
CA GLN A 184 8.91 -4.25 2.48
C GLN A 184 8.60 -5.14 1.27
N THR A 185 9.15 -6.35 1.25
CA THR A 185 8.98 -7.35 0.19
C THR A 185 7.68 -8.14 0.35
N GLN A 186 7.48 -8.75 1.51
CA GLN A 186 6.34 -9.62 1.78
C GLN A 186 5.09 -8.82 2.15
N GLY A 187 5.25 -7.70 2.85
CA GLY A 187 4.14 -6.99 3.47
C GLY A 187 3.56 -7.74 4.67
N LEU A 188 2.42 -7.27 5.18
CA LEU A 188 1.64 -7.99 6.20
C LEU A 188 0.16 -8.02 5.82
N GLY A 189 -0.50 -9.13 6.14
CA GLY A 189 -1.92 -9.30 5.88
C GLY A 189 -2.25 -9.57 4.40
N GLY A 190 -3.48 -9.29 4.01
CA GLY A 190 -4.01 -9.58 2.68
C GLY A 190 -4.15 -8.35 1.78
N ARG A 191 -4.59 -8.59 0.53
CA ARG A 191 -4.97 -7.56 -0.45
C ARG A 191 -3.81 -6.62 -0.84
N ARG A 192 -2.61 -7.18 -0.92
CA ARG A 192 -1.37 -6.42 -1.25
C ARG A 192 -1.38 -5.75 -2.61
N LYS A 193 -2.17 -6.28 -3.54
CA LYS A 193 -2.39 -5.68 -4.87
C LYS A 193 -3.41 -4.52 -4.85
N MET A 194 -4.00 -4.20 -3.70
CA MET A 194 -5.05 -3.17 -3.55
C MET A 194 -4.68 -2.10 -2.51
N GLY A 195 -3.39 -1.83 -2.28
CA GLY A 195 -2.96 -0.80 -1.32
C GLY A 195 -2.92 -1.23 0.14
N CYS A 196 -3.12 -2.52 0.43
CA CYS A 196 -3.09 -3.04 1.80
C CYS A 196 -1.75 -3.73 2.12
N GLY A 197 -1.28 -3.67 3.36
CA GLY A 197 -0.10 -4.44 3.79
C GLY A 197 1.22 -3.98 3.17
N HIS A 198 1.23 -2.87 2.43
CA HIS A 198 2.41 -2.32 1.79
C HIS A 198 3.09 -1.33 2.73
N PHE A 199 4.36 -1.58 3.08
CA PHE A 199 5.10 -0.78 4.06
C PHE A 199 6.09 0.16 3.41
N VAL A 200 5.98 1.46 3.64
CA VAL A 200 6.93 2.47 3.15
C VAL A 200 7.85 2.94 4.28
N GLY A 201 9.12 3.17 3.95
CA GLY A 201 10.05 3.78 4.90
C GLY A 201 9.65 5.20 5.26
N ILE A 202 9.60 5.50 6.55
CA ILE A 202 9.51 6.86 7.07
C ILE A 202 10.93 7.33 7.38
N ARG A 203 11.29 8.51 6.87
CA ARG A 203 12.44 9.25 7.38
C ARG A 203 11.90 10.07 8.56
N VAL A 204 12.28 9.65 9.77
CA VAL A 204 12.12 10.44 10.99
C VAL A 204 13.24 11.47 11.02
#